data_AF-A0A7S3AI01-F1
#
_entry.id   AF-A0A7S3AI01-F1
#
_cell.length_a   1.000
_cell.length_b   1.000
_cell.length_c   1.000
_cell.angle_alpha   90.00
_cell.angle_beta   90.00
_cell.angle_gamma   90.00
#
_symmetry.space_group_name_H-M   'P 1'
#
loop_
_entity.id
_entity.type
_entity.pdbx_description
1 polymer ?
#
loop_
_entity_poly.entity_id
_entity_poly.type
_entity_poly.pdbx_seq_one_letter_code
_entity_poly.pdbx_strand_id
1 'polypeptide(L)'
;MVPLLISMPTNNRHLRNSAVKGRHVAILILGEAFRSGLGGGNDRPCNMSRYSLNGQRDASASIVQNLIKPLEAAGANVSLLFTVPQVCSDTQVRTLVQWLGVCGNRVVHHRVSSLDGCEGWTHGYRLLQKHRQHAPVD
;
A
#
# COMPACT_ATOMS: atom_id res chain seq x y z
N MET A 1 -7.84 -11.94 -18.47
CA MET A 1 -6.68 -11.43 -17.72
C MET A 1 -7.00 -11.51 -16.24
N VAL A 2 -6.42 -12.47 -15.53
CA VAL A 2 -6.77 -12.83 -14.14
C VAL A 2 -6.15 -11.81 -13.18
N PRO A 3 -6.91 -11.19 -12.26
CA PRO A 3 -6.31 -10.43 -11.18
C PRO A 3 -5.56 -11.40 -10.28
N LEU A 4 -4.23 -11.32 -10.27
CA LEU A 4 -3.41 -12.14 -9.39
C LEU A 4 -3.55 -11.57 -7.97
N LEU A 5 -4.48 -12.13 -7.20
CA LEU A 5 -4.54 -11.94 -5.76
C LEU A 5 -3.35 -12.70 -5.16
N ILE A 6 -2.27 -12.00 -4.82
CA ILE A 6 -1.10 -12.65 -4.24
C ILE A 6 -1.40 -12.92 -2.76
N SER A 7 -1.98 -14.08 -2.47
CA SER A 7 -1.85 -14.72 -1.16
C SER A 7 -0.44 -15.29 -1.08
N MET A 8 0.43 -14.67 -0.28
CA MET A 8 1.81 -15.16 -0.08
C MET A 8 1.83 -16.21 1.04
N PRO A 9 2.37 -17.42 0.80
CA PRO A 9 2.88 -18.26 1.88
C PRO A 9 4.08 -17.57 2.54
N THR A 10 4.31 -17.85 3.82
CA THR A 10 5.34 -17.25 4.69
C THR A 10 6.81 -17.44 4.25
N ASN A 11 7.09 -17.91 3.03
CA ASN A 11 8.44 -18.11 2.50
C ASN A 11 8.61 -17.53 1.09
N ASN A 12 9.18 -16.32 1.02
CA ASN A 12 9.46 -15.54 -0.20
C ASN A 12 10.56 -16.11 -1.12
N ARG A 13 10.98 -17.38 -0.96
CA ARG A 13 12.09 -17.98 -1.75
C ARG A 13 11.70 -18.39 -3.18
N HIS A 14 10.44 -18.25 -3.59
CA HIS A 14 9.92 -18.80 -4.84
C HIS A 14 9.35 -17.81 -5.85
N LEU A 15 9.57 -16.49 -5.67
CA LEU A 15 9.37 -15.53 -6.77
C LEU A 15 10.47 -15.77 -7.82
N ARG A 16 10.28 -16.81 -8.65
CA ARG A 16 11.17 -17.17 -9.74
C ARG A 16 11.24 -15.98 -10.70
N ASN A 17 12.45 -15.46 -10.88
CA ASN A 17 12.87 -14.25 -11.60
C ASN A 17 12.33 -14.03 -13.03
N SER A 18 11.59 -14.96 -13.62
CA SER A 18 11.03 -14.83 -14.99
C SER A 18 9.56 -14.41 -15.02
N ALA A 19 8.79 -14.60 -13.94
CA ALA A 19 7.34 -14.34 -13.98
C ALA A 19 6.95 -12.85 -13.86
N VAL A 20 7.84 -12.00 -13.34
CA VAL A 20 7.53 -10.59 -13.03
C VAL A 20 8.47 -9.59 -13.70
N LYS A 21 9.53 -10.07 -14.36
CA LYS A 21 10.48 -9.21 -15.05
C LYS A 21 9.80 -8.43 -16.17
N GLY A 22 9.96 -7.11 -16.17
CA GLY A 22 9.33 -6.22 -17.14
C GLY A 22 7.82 -6.05 -16.94
N ARG A 23 7.23 -6.61 -15.88
CA ARG A 23 5.80 -6.43 -15.59
C ARG A 23 5.57 -5.27 -14.65
N HIS A 24 4.46 -4.58 -14.86
CA HIS A 24 3.93 -3.62 -13.92
C HIS A 24 3.11 -4.34 -12.82
N VAL A 25 3.46 -4.11 -11.55
CA VAL A 25 2.79 -4.70 -10.38
C VAL A 25 2.20 -3.58 -9.53
N ALA A 26 0.88 -3.60 -9.35
CA ALA A 26 0.20 -2.68 -8.44
C ALA A 26 -0.06 -3.37 -7.09
N ILE A 27 0.44 -2.78 -6.01
CA ILE A 27 0.20 -3.23 -4.64
C ILE A 27 -0.86 -2.30 -4.04
N LEU A 28 -2.03 -2.84 -3.72
CA LEU A 28 -3.07 -2.13 -3.00
C LEU A 28 -2.87 -2.35 -1.49
N ILE A 29 -2.56 -1.28 -0.76
CA ILE A 29 -2.50 -1.28 0.69
C ILE A 29 -3.86 -0.83 1.22
N LEU A 30 -4.55 -1.76 1.87
CA LEU A 30 -5.81 -1.50 2.55
C LEU A 30 -5.57 -1.45 4.05
N GLY A 31 -5.95 -0.34 4.66
CA GLY A 31 -5.80 -0.13 6.09
C GLY A 31 -5.96 1.34 6.44
N GLU A 32 -6.35 1.60 7.69
CA GLU A 32 -6.39 2.94 8.23
C GLU A 32 -4.98 3.38 8.61
N ALA A 33 -4.41 4.30 7.83
CA ALA A 33 -3.08 4.83 8.11
C ALA A 33 -3.01 5.35 9.56
N PHE A 34 -1.96 4.97 10.28
CA PHE A 34 -1.67 5.38 11.66
C PHE A 34 -2.68 4.90 12.71
N ARG A 35 -3.43 3.84 12.43
CA ARG A 35 -4.22 3.14 13.44
C ARG A 35 -3.36 2.09 14.16
N SER A 36 -3.39 2.10 15.49
CA SER A 36 -2.55 1.20 16.30
C SER A 36 -3.10 -0.22 16.48
N GLY A 37 -4.40 -0.43 16.29
CA GLY A 37 -5.06 -1.73 16.48
C GLY A 37 -5.23 -2.14 17.95
N LEU A 38 -4.86 -1.27 18.89
CA LEU A 38 -4.93 -1.54 20.33
C LEU A 38 -6.29 -1.21 20.98
N GLY A 39 -7.21 -0.63 20.23
CA GLY A 39 -8.43 -0.02 20.78
C GLY A 39 -8.20 1.30 21.52
N GLY A 40 -9.30 1.93 21.95
CA GLY A 40 -9.28 3.19 22.71
C GLY A 40 -8.86 4.42 21.91
N GLY A 41 -8.43 5.48 22.60
CA GLY A 41 -8.09 6.77 21.97
C GLY A 41 -6.92 6.73 20.98
N ASN A 42 -6.06 5.71 21.08
CA ASN A 42 -4.92 5.49 20.20
C ASN A 42 -5.26 4.71 18.91
N ASP A 43 -6.48 4.18 18.83
CA ASP A 43 -6.97 3.39 17.71
C ASP A 43 -7.82 4.23 16.75
N ARG A 44 -7.35 5.45 16.47
CA ARG A 44 -8.00 6.37 15.55
C ARG A 44 -7.16 6.51 14.28
N PRO A 45 -7.79 6.65 13.10
CA PRO A 45 -7.04 6.93 11.89
C PRO A 45 -6.25 8.23 12.04
N CYS A 46 -5.10 8.30 11.38
CA CYS A 46 -4.25 9.49 11.36
C CYS A 46 -3.72 9.90 12.75
N ASN A 47 -3.72 8.99 13.74
CA ASN A 47 -3.17 9.28 15.06
C ASN A 47 -1.63 9.16 15.04
N MET A 48 -0.94 10.29 15.20
CA MET A 48 0.54 10.34 15.22
C MET A 48 1.11 10.18 16.65
N SER A 49 0.40 9.51 17.55
CA SER A 49 0.96 9.10 18.83
C SER A 49 2.24 8.28 18.60
N ARG A 50 3.20 8.35 19.54
CA ARG A 50 4.46 7.59 19.43
C ARG A 50 4.22 6.09 19.19
N TYR A 51 3.18 5.54 19.80
CA TYR A 51 2.81 4.15 19.64
C TYR A 51 2.34 3.83 18.21
N SER A 52 1.37 4.58 17.71
CA SER A 52 0.83 4.42 16.34
C SER A 52 1.90 4.69 15.26
N LEU A 53 2.77 5.68 15.48
CA LEU A 53 3.88 6.00 14.58
C LEU A 53 4.86 4.84 14.43
N ASN A 54 5.30 4.26 15.54
CA ASN A 54 6.27 3.16 15.52
C ASN A 54 5.67 1.93 14.84
N GLY A 55 4.45 1.54 15.21
CA GLY A 55 3.77 0.41 14.57
C GLY A 55 3.60 0.60 13.06
N GLN A 56 3.16 1.79 12.63
CA GLN A 56 3.00 2.11 11.21
C GLN A 56 4.33 2.12 10.46
N ARG A 57 5.40 2.65 11.08
CA ARG A 57 6.74 2.67 10.49
C ARG A 57 7.27 1.26 10.30
N ASP A 58 7.16 0.40 11.31
CA ASP A 58 7.62 -0.98 11.25
C ASP A 58 6.83 -1.81 10.22
N ALA A 59 5.51 -1.62 10.18
CA ALA A 59 4.66 -2.23 9.16
C ALA A 59 5.07 -1.79 7.74
N SER A 60 5.31 -0.48 7.54
CA SER A 60 5.74 0.07 6.25
C SER A 60 7.12 -0.49 5.85
N ALA A 61 8.08 -0.52 6.79
CA ALA A 61 9.40 -1.10 6.56
C ALA A 61 9.32 -2.59 6.19
N SER A 62 8.44 -3.35 6.84
CA SER A 62 8.20 -4.76 6.52
C SER A 62 7.65 -4.95 5.11
N ILE A 63 6.67 -4.13 4.68
CA ILE A 63 6.15 -4.15 3.30
C ILE A 63 7.28 -3.87 2.29
N VAL A 64 8.13 -2.87 2.57
CA VAL A 64 9.25 -2.53 1.69
C VAL A 64 10.23 -3.68 1.57
N GLN A 65 10.66 -4.25 2.70
CA GLN A 65 11.69 -5.28 2.73
C GLN A 65 11.21 -6.61 2.16
N ASN A 66 9.97 -6.99 2.44
CA ASN A 66 9.46 -8.32 2.11
C ASN A 66 8.67 -8.39 0.81
N LEU A 67 8.21 -7.25 0.27
CA LEU A 67 7.38 -7.23 -0.93
C LEU A 67 7.96 -6.33 -2.02
N ILE A 68 8.17 -5.05 -1.74
CA ILE A 68 8.57 -4.07 -2.78
C ILE A 68 9.97 -4.37 -3.30
N LYS A 69 10.98 -4.44 -2.41
CA LYS A 69 12.38 -4.68 -2.81
C LYS A 69 12.56 -6.00 -3.56
N PRO A 70 11.98 -7.14 -3.13
CA PRO A 70 12.08 -8.39 -3.89
C PRO A 70 11.46 -8.30 -5.30
N LEU A 71 10.31 -7.63 -5.45
CA LEU A 71 9.67 -7.45 -6.75
C LEU A 71 10.50 -6.56 -7.69
N GLU A 72 11.00 -5.43 -7.18
CA GLU A 72 11.87 -4.53 -7.94
C GLU A 72 13.20 -5.22 -8.31
N ALA A 73 13.80 -6.00 -7.40
CA ALA A 73 15.00 -6.78 -7.67
C ALA A 73 14.79 -7.87 -8.73
N ALA A 74 13.57 -8.42 -8.83
CA ALA A 74 13.17 -9.32 -9.90
C ALA A 74 12.85 -8.59 -11.23
N GLY A 75 12.99 -7.27 -11.28
CA GLY A 75 12.80 -6.45 -12.47
C GLY A 75 11.35 -6.04 -12.74
N ALA A 76 10.47 -6.08 -11.72
CA ALA A 76 9.12 -5.55 -11.82
C ALA A 76 9.11 -4.02 -11.61
N ASN A 77 8.18 -3.33 -12.27
CA ASN A 77 7.87 -1.94 -11.95
C ASN A 77 6.71 -1.90 -10.94
N VAL A 78 6.99 -1.49 -9.71
CA VAL A 78 6.01 -1.53 -8.61
C VAL A 78 5.35 -0.16 -8.44
N SER A 79 4.02 -0.14 -8.46
CA SER A 79 3.21 1.00 -8.01
C SER A 79 2.46 0.66 -6.74
N LEU A 80 2.35 1.63 -5.83
CA LEU A 80 1.57 1.52 -4.61
C LEU A 80 0.26 2.29 -4.76
N LEU A 81 -0.83 1.63 -4.39
CA LEU A 81 -2.17 2.20 -4.35
C LEU A 81 -2.65 2.15 -2.90
N PHE A 82 -3.20 3.23 -2.36
CA PHE A 82 -3.82 3.17 -1.03
C PHE A 82 -4.93 4.20 -0.85
N THR A 83 -5.85 3.90 0.07
CA THR A 83 -6.88 4.84 0.51
C THR A 83 -6.45 5.50 1.82
N VAL A 84 -6.70 6.80 1.96
CA VAL A 84 -6.44 7.56 3.19
C VAL A 84 -7.71 8.26 3.67
N PRO A 85 -8.00 8.29 4.97
CA PRO A 85 -9.10 9.08 5.50
C PRO A 85 -8.92 10.57 5.14
N GLN A 86 -10.01 11.26 4.83
CA GLN A 86 -9.99 12.71 4.58
C GLN A 86 -9.42 13.49 5.77
N VAL A 87 -9.61 12.99 6.98
CA VAL A 87 -9.09 13.58 8.22
C VAL A 87 -7.55 13.54 8.33
N CYS A 88 -6.85 12.75 7.51
CA CYS A 88 -5.38 12.77 7.46
C CYS A 88 -4.87 14.04 6.78
N SER A 89 -3.98 14.78 7.44
CA SER A 89 -3.24 15.88 6.82
C SER A 89 -2.31 15.40 5.71
N ASP A 90 -1.98 16.27 4.76
CA ASP A 90 -1.02 15.96 3.69
C ASP A 90 0.36 15.59 4.24
N THR A 91 0.77 16.17 5.37
CA THR A 91 2.03 15.81 6.03
C THR A 91 2.05 14.35 6.46
N GLN A 92 0.95 13.87 7.06
CA GLN A 92 0.84 12.47 7.45
C GLN A 92 0.87 11.53 6.24
N VAL A 93 0.17 11.89 5.16
CA VAL A 93 0.21 11.12 3.91
C VAL A 93 1.64 11.09 3.35
N ARG A 94 2.34 12.23 3.30
CA ARG A 94 3.74 12.30 2.85
C ARG A 94 4.67 11.45 3.70
N THR A 95 4.52 11.45 5.02
CA THR A 95 5.32 10.61 5.92
C THR A 95 5.13 9.12 5.61
N LEU A 96 3.89 8.67 5.39
CA LEU A 96 3.62 7.28 5.00
C LEU A 96 4.27 6.94 3.65
N VAL A 97 4.11 7.81 2.64
CA VAL A 97 4.72 7.66 1.30
C VAL A 97 6.24 7.54 1.42
N GLN A 98 6.87 8.39 2.25
CA GLN A 98 8.32 8.36 2.48
C GLN A 98 8.77 7.02 3.09
N TRP A 99 8.04 6.48 4.06
CA TRP A 99 8.39 5.19 4.68
C TRP A 99 8.22 4.01 3.74
N LEU A 100 7.26 4.08 2.82
CA LEU A 100 7.09 3.08 1.78
C LEU A 100 8.20 3.13 0.72
N GLY A 101 9.06 4.17 0.73
CA GLY A 101 10.32 4.19 -0.03
C GLY A 101 10.17 4.19 -1.54
N VAL A 102 8.96 4.36 -2.07
CA VAL A 102 8.68 4.40 -3.51
C VAL A 102 8.66 5.86 -3.97
N CYS A 103 9.36 6.15 -5.08
CA CYS A 103 9.40 7.51 -5.64
C CYS A 103 8.00 7.97 -6.10
N GLY A 104 7.66 9.22 -5.82
CA GLY A 104 6.28 9.75 -5.82
C GLY A 104 5.39 9.39 -7.02
N ASN A 105 5.91 9.32 -8.25
CA ASN A 105 5.10 9.02 -9.44
C ASN A 105 4.54 7.59 -9.45
N ARG A 106 5.06 6.71 -8.59
CA ARG A 106 4.63 5.31 -8.44
C ARG A 106 3.71 5.11 -7.24
N VAL A 107 3.22 6.19 -6.63
CA VAL A 107 2.32 6.14 -5.47
C VAL A 107 1.04 6.90 -5.78
N VAL A 108 -0.07 6.18 -5.85
CA VAL A 108 -1.40 6.76 -6.04
C VAL A 108 -2.19 6.58 -4.76
N HIS A 109 -2.75 7.67 -4.25
CA HIS A 109 -3.62 7.61 -3.09
C HIS A 109 -4.93 8.32 -3.35
N HIS A 110 -5.99 7.86 -2.68
CA HIS A 110 -7.31 8.48 -2.75
C HIS A 110 -7.83 8.78 -1.35
N ARG A 111 -8.33 9.99 -1.18
CA ARG A 111 -8.96 10.42 0.07
C ARG A 111 -10.39 9.90 0.15
N VAL A 112 -10.76 9.30 1.27
CA VAL A 112 -12.10 8.73 1.52
C VAL A 112 -12.71 9.28 2.80
N SER A 113 -14.03 9.42 2.83
CA SER A 113 -14.80 9.92 3.97
C SER A 113 -14.72 8.99 5.18
N SER A 114 -14.88 7.69 4.95
CA SER A 114 -14.69 6.64 5.94
C SER A 114 -13.84 5.51 5.38
N LEU A 115 -13.16 4.80 6.26
CA LEU A 115 -12.53 3.52 5.96
C LEU A 115 -13.28 2.34 6.60
N ASP A 116 -14.51 2.57 7.07
CA ASP A 116 -15.44 1.48 7.42
C ASP A 116 -15.46 0.47 6.28
N GLY A 117 -15.33 -0.82 6.62
CA GLY A 117 -14.82 -1.85 5.72
C GLY A 117 -15.34 -1.78 4.29
N CYS A 118 -16.65 -1.60 4.09
CA CYS A 118 -17.24 -1.52 2.75
C CYS A 118 -16.76 -0.33 1.90
N GLU A 119 -16.56 0.86 2.47
CA GLU A 119 -16.09 2.04 1.72
C GLU A 119 -14.61 1.89 1.35
N GLY A 120 -13.75 1.50 2.29
CA GLY A 120 -12.32 1.32 2.05
C GLY A 120 -12.04 0.33 0.92
N TRP A 121 -12.72 -0.83 0.94
CA TRP A 121 -12.62 -1.84 -0.12
C TRP A 121 -13.15 -1.31 -1.46
N THR A 122 -14.32 -0.66 -1.48
CA THR A 122 -14.92 -0.12 -2.71
C THR A 122 -13.99 0.90 -3.39
N HIS A 123 -13.41 1.82 -2.62
CA HIS A 123 -12.49 2.82 -3.16
C HIS A 123 -11.14 2.22 -3.56
N GLY A 124 -10.64 1.23 -2.83
CA GLY A 124 -9.44 0.47 -3.22
C GLY A 124 -9.61 -0.25 -4.56
N TYR A 125 -10.76 -0.88 -4.79
CA TYR A 125 -11.07 -1.52 -6.08
C TYR A 125 -11.20 -0.49 -7.21
N ARG A 126 -11.82 0.67 -6.96
CA ARG A 126 -11.88 1.76 -7.95
C ARG A 126 -10.49 2.27 -8.31
N LEU A 127 -9.58 2.39 -7.34
CA LEU A 127 -8.18 2.75 -7.58
C LEU A 127 -7.49 1.74 -8.49
N LEU A 128 -7.65 0.44 -8.21
CA LEU A 128 -7.11 -0.63 -9.08
C LEU A 128 -7.67 -0.54 -10.50
N GLN A 129 -8.97 -0.31 -10.66
CA GLN A 129 -9.61 -0.18 -11.98
C GLN A 129 -9.08 1.03 -12.76
N LYS A 130 -8.98 2.20 -12.13
CA LYS A 130 -8.43 3.42 -12.77
C LYS A 130 -6.97 3.23 -13.16
N HIS A 131 -6.19 2.66 -12.25
CA HIS A 131 -4.78 2.40 -12.49
C HIS A 131 -4.58 1.44 -13.66
N ARG A 132 -5.44 0.42 -13.80
CA ARG A 132 -5.44 -0.48 -14.96
C ARG A 132 -5.76 0.22 -16.29
N GLN A 133 -6.65 1.21 -16.29
CA GLN A 133 -7.01 1.96 -17.50
C GLN A 133 -5.90 2.92 -17.97
N HIS A 134 -5.01 3.33 -17.07
CA HIS A 134 -3.94 4.31 -17.34
C HIS A 134 -2.54 3.67 -17.32
N ALA A 135 -2.45 2.38 -17.01
CA ALA A 135 -1.21 1.64 -17.13
C ALA A 135 -0.87 1.50 -18.63
N PRO A 136 0.37 1.79 -19.05
CA PRO A 136 0.79 1.53 -20.42
C PRO A 136 0.53 0.06 -20.74
N VAL A 137 -0.13 -0.18 -21.88
CA VAL A 137 -0.33 -1.52 -22.41
C VAL A 137 1.02 -1.96 -22.95
N ASP A 138 1.69 -2.85 -22.22
CA ASP A 138 2.84 -3.60 -22.73
C ASP A 138 2.38 -4.72 -23.66
#